data_AF-A0A484VY83-F1
#
_entry.id   AF-A0A484VY83-F1
#
_cell.length_a   1.000
_cell.length_b   1.000
_cell.length_c   1.000
_cell.angle_alpha   90.00
_cell.angle_beta   90.00
_cell.angle_gamma   90.00
#
_symmetry.space_group_name_H-M   'P 1'
#
loop_
_entity.id
_entity.type
_entity.pdbx_description
1 polymer ?
#
loop_
_entity_poly.entity_id
_entity_poly.type
_entity_poly.pdbx_seq_one_letter_code
_entity_poly.pdbx_strand_id
1 'polypeptide(L)'
;MKKSVLVVALALASASAFAGDTAVLKVKASLSSNSCTPELSNNGIVDFGAVQVGDLSQTESTQLGEKGLTLTITCPTPTKVGWSIADNRTDSNASTGSNSNLKVMNATDNGAALRGSASTFGLGKTHDGKNIGAYSIYASTGEVTANGGNVEPIRTALAAGNGVTRWAESHGRHAGE
;
A
#
# COMPACT_ATOMS: atom_id res chain seq x y z
N MET A 1 -34.91 -13.36 94.79
CA MET A 1 -33.70 -12.89 95.48
C MET A 1 -32.49 -13.66 94.94
N LYS A 2 -31.59 -12.97 94.22
CA LYS A 2 -30.10 -13.03 94.20
C LYS A 2 -29.45 -14.44 94.14
N LYS A 3 -28.64 -14.75 93.12
CA LYS A 3 -27.18 -14.43 92.98
C LYS A 3 -26.81 -14.53 91.47
N SER A 4 -26.29 -13.51 90.79
CA SER A 4 -24.88 -13.08 90.67
C SER A 4 -23.90 -14.21 90.29
N VAL A 5 -22.94 -14.16 89.36
CA VAL A 5 -22.32 -13.21 88.39
C VAL A 5 -21.16 -14.01 87.70
N LEU A 6 -20.51 -13.48 86.63
CA LEU A 6 -19.16 -13.81 86.06
C LEU A 6 -19.10 -14.97 85.02
N VAL A 7 -18.36 -14.99 83.89
CA VAL A 7 -17.52 -14.03 83.13
C VAL A 7 -17.12 -14.68 81.78
N VAL A 8 -16.92 -13.81 80.77
CA VAL A 8 -16.04 -13.88 79.56
C VAL A 8 -15.33 -15.21 79.23
N ALA A 9 -15.54 -15.71 78.00
CA ALA A 9 -14.49 -15.98 76.99
C ALA A 9 -14.96 -17.04 75.97
N LEU A 10 -15.37 -16.61 74.77
CA LEU A 10 -15.00 -17.36 73.57
C LEU A 10 -14.88 -16.39 72.40
N ALA A 11 -13.69 -15.80 72.36
CA ALA A 11 -13.18 -15.13 71.20
C ALA A 11 -12.91 -16.16 70.09
N LEU A 12 -12.89 -15.67 68.84
CA LEU A 12 -12.45 -16.33 67.61
C LEU A 12 -13.41 -17.35 66.97
N ALA A 13 -14.40 -16.84 66.26
CA ALA A 13 -14.78 -17.44 64.98
C ALA A 13 -15.15 -16.34 63.97
N SER A 14 -14.25 -15.35 63.81
CA SER A 14 -14.14 -14.67 62.53
C SER A 14 -13.63 -15.70 61.54
N ALA A 15 -14.53 -16.44 60.90
CA ALA A 15 -14.21 -17.14 59.67
C ALA A 15 -13.88 -16.06 58.65
N SER A 16 -12.63 -15.62 58.64
CA SER A 16 -12.02 -15.03 57.46
C SER A 16 -12.22 -16.06 56.37
N ALA A 17 -13.19 -15.81 55.50
CA ALA A 17 -13.25 -16.45 54.21
C ALA A 17 -11.93 -16.10 53.52
N PHE A 18 -10.97 -17.02 53.60
CA PHE A 18 -9.76 -16.95 52.82
C PHE A 18 -10.21 -16.93 51.35
N ALA A 19 -9.88 -15.85 50.66
CA ALA A 19 -10.07 -15.73 49.23
C ALA A 19 -9.37 -16.92 48.57
N GLY A 20 -10.15 -17.91 48.15
CA GLY A 20 -9.64 -19.12 47.50
C GLY A 20 -8.83 -18.74 46.27
N ASP A 21 -7.63 -19.30 46.22
CA ASP A 21 -6.54 -18.97 45.31
C ASP A 21 -6.95 -18.83 43.84
N THR A 22 -6.57 -17.69 43.27
CA THR A 22 -6.25 -17.41 41.85
C THR A 22 -7.02 -18.19 40.77
N ALA A 23 -7.87 -17.49 40.03
CA ALA A 23 -8.38 -17.99 38.75
C ALA A 23 -7.24 -18.10 37.72
N VAL A 24 -7.00 -19.29 37.18
CA VAL A 24 -5.99 -19.52 36.14
C VAL A 24 -6.58 -19.19 34.77
N LEU A 25 -6.30 -17.98 34.26
CA LEU A 25 -6.60 -17.62 32.87
C LEU A 25 -5.51 -18.15 31.93
N LYS A 26 -5.82 -19.21 31.18
CA LYS A 26 -4.93 -19.72 30.11
C LYS A 26 -5.25 -19.02 28.80
N VAL A 27 -4.50 -17.97 28.48
CA VAL A 27 -4.54 -17.34 27.14
C VAL A 27 -3.62 -18.14 26.22
N LYS A 28 -4.21 -18.80 25.22
CA LYS A 28 -3.46 -19.45 24.14
C LYS A 28 -3.59 -18.58 22.89
N ALA A 29 -2.55 -17.81 22.58
CA ALA A 29 -2.46 -17.07 21.34
C ALA A 29 -1.70 -17.92 20.31
N SER A 30 -2.28 -18.12 19.14
CA SER A 30 -1.60 -18.70 17.98
C SER A 30 -1.31 -17.58 16.98
N LEU A 31 -0.03 -17.28 16.78
CA LEU A 31 0.43 -16.30 15.78
C LEU A 31 0.71 -17.07 14.49
N SER A 32 -0.30 -17.20 13.63
CA SER A 32 -0.11 -17.73 12.28
C SER A 32 0.39 -16.59 11.39
N SER A 33 1.66 -16.62 10.98
CA SER A 33 2.21 -15.69 10.00
C SER A 33 1.80 -16.12 8.58
N ASN A 34 0.51 -16.02 8.27
CA ASN A 34 0.05 -16.30 6.93
C ASN A 34 0.12 -15.00 6.12
N SER A 35 1.15 -14.88 5.27
CA SER A 35 1.35 -13.71 4.40
C SER A 35 0.34 -13.68 3.26
N CYS A 36 0.03 -12.49 2.75
CA CYS A 36 -0.65 -12.37 1.46
C CYS A 36 0.30 -12.71 0.31
N THR A 37 -0.22 -13.26 -0.77
CA THR A 37 0.52 -13.57 -2.00
C THR A 37 0.10 -12.58 -3.09
N PRO A 38 1.01 -11.71 -3.56
CA PRO A 38 0.77 -10.88 -4.73
C PRO A 38 1.05 -11.65 -6.03
N GLU A 39 0.22 -11.44 -7.03
CA GLU A 39 0.37 -11.96 -8.39
C GLU A 39 0.10 -10.84 -9.39
N LEU A 40 0.95 -10.73 -10.42
CA LEU A 40 0.73 -9.85 -11.56
C LEU A 40 0.36 -10.72 -12.76
N SER A 41 -0.70 -10.33 -13.49
CA SER A 41 -1.04 -10.98 -14.76
C SER A 41 0.14 -10.93 -15.74
N ASN A 42 0.21 -11.87 -16.68
CA ASN A 42 1.32 -11.96 -17.65
C ASN A 42 2.71 -11.96 -16.99
N ASN A 43 2.84 -12.46 -15.76
CA ASN A 43 4.07 -12.50 -14.98
C ASN A 43 4.70 -11.11 -14.76
N GLY A 44 3.89 -10.05 -14.76
CA GLY A 44 4.37 -8.66 -14.65
C GLY A 44 5.02 -8.11 -15.92
N ILE A 45 4.92 -8.81 -17.04
CA ILE A 45 5.47 -8.37 -18.32
C ILE A 45 4.41 -7.55 -19.07
N VAL A 46 4.78 -6.31 -19.38
CA VAL A 46 4.01 -5.43 -20.27
C VAL A 46 4.80 -5.25 -21.55
N ASP A 47 4.40 -5.97 -22.60
CA ASP A 47 5.06 -5.93 -23.90
C ASP A 47 4.33 -4.97 -24.86
N PHE A 48 5.05 -3.94 -25.32
CA PHE A 48 4.58 -2.99 -26.33
C PHE A 48 4.96 -3.41 -27.75
N GLY A 49 5.66 -4.53 -27.91
CA GLY A 49 6.22 -5.01 -29.16
C GLY A 49 7.50 -4.28 -29.56
N ALA A 50 7.97 -4.59 -30.76
CA ALA A 50 9.12 -3.91 -31.34
C ALA A 50 8.73 -2.52 -31.84
N VAL A 51 9.38 -1.49 -31.30
CA VAL A 51 9.25 -0.10 -31.78
C VAL A 51 10.46 0.22 -32.65
N GLN A 52 10.22 0.55 -33.92
CA GLN A 52 11.29 0.91 -34.83
C GLN A 52 11.71 2.36 -34.61
N VAL A 53 13.02 2.62 -34.69
CA VAL A 53 13.56 3.98 -34.54
C VAL A 53 12.98 4.95 -35.57
N GLY A 54 12.67 4.45 -36.78
CA GLY A 54 12.03 5.25 -37.84
C GLY A 54 10.60 5.69 -37.54
N ASP A 55 9.92 5.00 -36.61
CA ASP A 55 8.55 5.35 -36.19
C ASP A 55 8.55 6.39 -35.05
N LEU A 56 9.73 6.68 -34.49
CA LEU A 56 9.89 7.69 -33.45
C LEU A 56 9.95 9.09 -34.07
N SER A 57 9.21 10.02 -33.49
CA SER A 57 9.37 11.44 -33.81
C SER A 57 10.77 11.94 -33.42
N GLN A 58 11.40 12.69 -34.32
CA GLN A 58 12.72 13.28 -34.08
C GLN A 58 12.66 14.54 -33.20
N THR A 59 11.48 15.15 -33.07
CA THR A 59 11.30 16.44 -32.41
C THR A 59 10.37 16.37 -31.21
N GLU A 60 9.49 15.36 -31.15
CA GLU A 60 8.45 15.23 -30.13
C GLU A 60 8.51 13.87 -29.43
N SER A 61 7.91 13.79 -28.23
CA SER A 61 7.73 12.50 -27.56
C SER A 61 6.77 11.60 -28.34
N THR A 62 7.16 10.35 -28.57
CA THR A 62 6.31 9.35 -29.23
C THR A 62 5.56 8.55 -28.16
N GLN A 63 4.22 8.53 -28.23
CA GLN A 63 3.42 7.74 -27.29
C GLN A 63 3.12 6.35 -27.84
N LEU A 64 3.43 5.33 -27.04
CA LEU A 64 3.23 3.92 -27.38
C LEU A 64 1.83 3.40 -26.98
N GLY A 65 1.05 4.25 -26.28
CA GLY A 65 -0.27 3.91 -25.78
C GLY A 65 -0.23 3.31 -24.37
N GLU A 66 -1.32 2.65 -23.99
CA GLU A 66 -1.53 2.09 -22.67
C GLU A 66 -1.75 0.57 -22.74
N LYS A 67 -1.28 -0.15 -21.71
CA LYS A 67 -1.49 -1.57 -21.52
C LYS A 67 -1.89 -1.83 -20.07
N GLY A 68 -2.93 -2.64 -19.88
CA GLY A 68 -3.40 -3.05 -18.57
C GLY A 68 -2.58 -4.20 -17.98
N LEU A 69 -2.41 -4.17 -16.66
CA LEU A 69 -1.84 -5.23 -15.84
C LEU A 69 -2.70 -5.38 -14.59
N THR A 70 -2.99 -6.61 -14.19
CA THR A 70 -3.82 -6.88 -13.01
C THR A 70 -2.93 -7.31 -11.86
N LEU A 71 -2.97 -6.58 -10.75
CA LEU A 71 -2.39 -6.99 -9.46
C LEU A 71 -3.46 -7.67 -8.61
N THR A 72 -3.28 -8.96 -8.34
CA THR A 72 -4.12 -9.73 -7.42
C THR A 72 -3.36 -9.98 -6.14
N ILE A 73 -3.94 -9.65 -4.99
CA ILE A 73 -3.35 -9.92 -3.67
C ILE A 73 -4.28 -10.86 -2.92
N THR A 74 -3.86 -12.11 -2.74
CA THR A 74 -4.64 -13.12 -2.02
C THR A 74 -4.15 -13.22 -0.58
N CYS A 75 -5.04 -12.93 0.36
CA CYS A 75 -4.76 -13.05 1.79
C CYS A 75 -5.52 -14.24 2.40
N PRO A 76 -4.90 -15.02 3.30
CA PRO A 76 -5.51 -16.19 3.95
C PRO A 76 -6.55 -15.82 5.01
N THR A 77 -6.51 -14.58 5.50
CA THR A 77 -7.49 -13.98 6.41
C THR A 77 -7.81 -12.55 5.95
N PRO A 78 -8.97 -11.98 6.34
CA PRO A 78 -9.31 -10.60 6.02
C PRO A 78 -8.21 -9.64 6.48
N THR A 79 -7.54 -9.00 5.52
CA THR A 79 -6.34 -8.19 5.75
C THR A 79 -6.43 -6.90 4.95
N LYS A 80 -6.07 -5.77 5.56
CA LYS A 80 -5.88 -4.52 4.82
C LYS A 80 -4.57 -4.62 4.03
N VAL A 81 -4.64 -4.37 2.74
CA VAL A 81 -3.48 -4.45 1.85
C VAL A 81 -3.17 -3.08 1.26
N GLY A 82 -1.89 -2.88 0.96
CA GLY A 82 -1.39 -1.68 0.30
C GLY A 82 -0.19 -2.05 -0.56
N TRP A 83 -0.01 -1.34 -1.66
CA TRP A 83 1.12 -1.51 -2.55
C TRP A 83 1.72 -0.17 -2.94
N SER A 84 2.97 -0.23 -3.38
CA SER A 84 3.71 0.89 -3.91
C SER A 84 4.47 0.44 -5.15
N ILE A 85 4.87 1.41 -5.96
CA ILE A 85 5.63 1.17 -7.19
C ILE A 85 6.95 1.91 -7.03
N ALA A 86 8.05 1.22 -7.30
CA ALA A 86 9.39 1.78 -7.25
C ALA A 86 10.09 1.52 -8.59
N ASP A 87 10.78 2.53 -9.10
CA ASP A 87 11.60 2.42 -10.29
C ASP A 87 13.01 1.94 -9.92
N ASN A 88 13.50 0.87 -10.54
CA ASN A 88 14.89 0.45 -10.41
C ASN A 88 15.83 1.09 -11.46
N ARG A 89 15.29 1.96 -12.33
CA ARG A 89 15.99 2.69 -13.40
C ARG A 89 15.67 4.19 -13.35
N THR A 90 15.50 4.75 -12.15
CA THR A 90 15.18 6.18 -11.95
C THR A 90 16.14 7.12 -12.68
N ASP A 91 17.42 6.75 -12.80
CA ASP A 91 18.48 7.50 -13.48
C ASP A 91 18.31 7.58 -15.00
N SER A 92 17.42 6.78 -15.57
CA SER A 92 17.11 6.72 -17.00
C SER A 92 15.83 7.46 -17.38
N ASN A 93 15.15 8.09 -16.43
CA ASN A 93 13.90 8.78 -16.67
C ASN A 93 14.10 10.06 -17.50
N ALA A 94 13.66 10.05 -18.76
CA ALA A 94 13.77 11.19 -19.67
C ALA A 94 12.84 12.36 -19.35
N SER A 95 11.84 12.17 -18.48
CA SER A 95 10.95 13.24 -17.97
C SER A 95 11.58 14.04 -16.81
N THR A 96 12.83 13.72 -16.45
CA THR A 96 13.56 14.37 -15.35
C THR A 96 14.70 15.25 -15.87
N GLY A 97 15.05 16.28 -15.09
CA GLY A 97 16.10 17.24 -15.43
C GLY A 97 15.55 18.62 -15.78
N SER A 98 16.36 19.66 -15.55
CA SER A 98 15.95 21.08 -15.62
C SER A 98 15.38 21.51 -16.96
N ASN A 99 15.73 20.80 -18.05
CA ASN A 99 15.34 21.15 -19.41
C ASN A 99 14.35 20.13 -20.02
N SER A 100 13.88 19.14 -19.23
CA SER A 100 12.94 18.15 -19.77
C SER A 100 11.52 18.70 -19.82
N ASN A 101 10.93 18.65 -21.01
CA ASN A 101 9.52 18.93 -21.26
C ASN A 101 8.73 17.65 -21.62
N LEU A 102 9.35 16.48 -21.50
CA LEU A 102 8.72 15.21 -21.85
C LEU A 102 7.60 14.90 -20.85
N LYS A 103 6.39 14.73 -21.38
CA LYS A 103 5.19 14.36 -20.62
C LYS A 103 4.72 12.98 -21.05
N VAL A 104 4.36 12.16 -20.08
CA VAL A 104 3.59 10.94 -20.33
C VAL A 104 2.12 11.35 -20.42
N MET A 105 1.49 11.13 -21.57
CA MET A 105 0.08 11.48 -21.80
C MET A 105 -0.83 10.36 -21.30
N ASN A 106 -2.06 10.67 -20.91
CA ASN A 106 -3.02 9.71 -20.36
C ASN A 106 -2.40 8.87 -19.23
N ALA A 107 -1.66 9.54 -18.35
CA ALA A 107 -0.79 8.91 -17.35
C ALA A 107 -1.50 8.61 -16.02
N THR A 108 -2.80 8.88 -15.94
CA THR A 108 -3.66 8.71 -14.77
C THR A 108 -5.05 8.21 -15.19
N ASP A 109 -5.81 7.71 -14.23
CA ASP A 109 -7.20 7.24 -14.37
C ASP A 109 -8.19 8.30 -14.92
N ASN A 110 -7.85 9.58 -14.81
CA ASN A 110 -8.62 10.70 -15.37
C ASN A 110 -8.00 11.30 -16.65
N GLY A 111 -7.00 10.64 -17.25
CA GLY A 111 -6.37 11.06 -18.51
C GLY A 111 -5.40 12.24 -18.39
N ALA A 112 -4.96 12.61 -17.19
CA ALA A 112 -4.00 13.70 -17.02
C ALA A 112 -2.60 13.33 -17.53
N ALA A 113 -1.85 14.33 -17.97
CA ALA A 113 -0.44 14.16 -18.34
C ALA A 113 0.47 14.31 -17.12
N LEU A 114 1.45 13.42 -16.97
CA LEU A 114 2.42 13.43 -15.86
C LEU A 114 3.83 13.76 -16.36
N ARG A 115 4.65 14.30 -15.46
CA ARG A 115 6.07 14.59 -15.69
C ARG A 115 6.89 14.57 -14.41
N GLY A 116 8.20 14.42 -14.56
CA GLY A 116 9.16 14.52 -13.47
C GLY A 116 9.25 13.26 -12.61
N SER A 117 10.26 13.24 -11.74
CA SER A 117 10.70 12.06 -10.98
C SER A 117 9.72 11.61 -9.89
N ALA A 118 8.72 12.44 -9.58
CA ALA A 118 7.67 12.05 -8.65
C ALA A 118 6.63 11.13 -9.31
N SER A 119 6.41 11.20 -10.63
CA SER A 119 5.22 10.59 -11.24
C SER A 119 5.51 9.75 -12.48
N THR A 120 6.78 9.66 -12.88
CA THR A 120 7.21 8.94 -14.07
C THR A 120 8.42 8.05 -13.76
N PHE A 121 8.58 7.01 -14.56
CA PHE A 121 9.55 5.94 -14.44
C PHE A 121 10.41 5.87 -15.72
N GLY A 122 11.63 5.38 -15.65
CA GLY A 122 12.59 5.37 -16.75
C GLY A 122 12.53 4.14 -17.65
N LEU A 123 12.57 4.35 -18.98
CA LEU A 123 12.58 3.27 -19.97
C LEU A 123 13.98 2.65 -20.21
N GLY A 124 15.02 3.18 -19.55
CA GLY A 124 16.41 2.80 -19.80
C GLY A 124 17.15 3.82 -20.66
N LYS A 125 18.39 3.46 -21.00
CA LYS A 125 19.33 4.30 -21.75
C LYS A 125 19.69 3.65 -23.07
N THR A 126 19.95 4.46 -24.09
CA THR A 126 20.62 4.01 -25.31
C THR A 126 22.04 3.57 -24.99
N HIS A 127 22.69 2.90 -25.95
CA HIS A 127 24.10 2.54 -25.82
C HIS A 127 25.01 3.74 -25.49
N ASP A 128 24.69 4.92 -26.06
CA ASP A 128 25.42 6.17 -25.82
C ASP A 128 25.03 6.86 -24.49
N GLY A 129 24.26 6.20 -23.63
CA GLY A 129 23.87 6.71 -22.32
C GLY A 129 22.75 7.75 -22.34
N LYS A 130 22.06 7.95 -23.47
CA LYS A 130 20.92 8.88 -23.54
C LYS A 130 19.65 8.21 -23.01
N ASN A 131 18.88 8.92 -22.19
CA ASN A 131 17.61 8.41 -21.67
C ASN A 131 16.62 8.19 -22.82
N ILE A 132 16.06 6.98 -22.92
CA ILE A 132 15.17 6.58 -24.03
C ILE A 132 13.82 7.28 -23.91
N GLY A 133 13.28 7.38 -22.70
CA GLY A 133 11.95 7.93 -22.47
C GLY A 133 11.51 7.80 -21.03
N ALA A 134 10.21 7.98 -20.81
CA ALA A 134 9.58 7.78 -19.52
C ALA A 134 8.20 7.13 -19.69
N TYR A 135 7.74 6.46 -18.66
CA TYR A 135 6.39 5.88 -18.58
C TYR A 135 5.76 6.20 -17.21
N SER A 136 4.47 5.97 -17.06
CA SER A 136 3.79 5.98 -15.75
C SER A 136 3.11 4.64 -15.51
N ILE A 137 2.87 4.32 -14.25
CA ILE A 137 1.96 3.26 -13.85
C ILE A 137 0.94 3.91 -12.92
N TYR A 138 -0.33 3.64 -13.16
CA TYR A 138 -1.42 4.10 -12.34
C TYR A 138 -2.41 2.96 -12.08
N ALA A 139 -3.23 3.10 -11.04
CA ALA A 139 -4.31 2.18 -10.77
C ALA A 139 -5.62 2.72 -11.34
N SER A 140 -6.31 1.92 -12.15
CA SER A 140 -7.68 2.20 -12.61
C SER A 140 -8.63 2.07 -11.44
N THR A 141 -8.90 3.16 -10.72
CA THR A 141 -9.57 3.05 -9.41
C THR A 141 -11.02 2.61 -9.49
N GLY A 142 -11.68 2.82 -10.63
CA GLY A 142 -13.02 2.28 -10.89
C GLY A 142 -13.07 0.76 -11.11
N GLU A 143 -11.92 0.11 -11.28
CA GLU A 143 -11.82 -1.33 -11.54
C GLU A 143 -11.28 -2.12 -10.33
N VAL A 144 -11.05 -1.44 -9.20
CA VAL A 144 -10.53 -2.09 -7.99
C VAL A 144 -11.63 -2.90 -7.32
N THR A 145 -11.36 -4.19 -7.14
CA THR A 145 -12.24 -5.09 -6.42
C THR A 145 -11.56 -5.65 -5.17
N ALA A 146 -12.34 -5.91 -4.13
CA ALA A 146 -11.92 -6.66 -2.97
C ALA A 146 -13.04 -7.62 -2.54
N ASN A 147 -12.70 -8.87 -2.26
CA ASN A 147 -13.65 -9.91 -1.86
C ASN A 147 -14.85 -10.06 -2.83
N GLY A 148 -14.61 -9.87 -4.14
CA GLY A 148 -15.62 -10.00 -5.18
C GLY A 148 -16.55 -8.78 -5.38
N GLY A 149 -16.35 -7.69 -4.64
CA GLY A 149 -17.08 -6.44 -4.82
C GLY A 149 -16.18 -5.29 -5.25
N ASN A 150 -16.75 -4.30 -5.94
CA ASN A 150 -16.06 -3.03 -6.21
C ASN A 150 -15.80 -2.28 -4.89
N VAL A 151 -14.59 -1.75 -4.74
CA VAL A 151 -14.20 -0.97 -3.57
C VAL A 151 -13.45 0.29 -3.99
N GLU A 152 -13.60 1.36 -3.22
CA GLU A 152 -12.82 2.57 -3.40
C GLU A 152 -11.46 2.42 -2.69
N PRO A 153 -10.32 2.48 -3.41
CA PRO A 153 -9.00 2.34 -2.80
C PRO A 153 -8.59 3.60 -2.03
N ILE A 154 -7.83 3.42 -0.95
CA ILE A 154 -7.13 4.50 -0.23
C ILE A 154 -5.94 4.96 -1.10
N ARG A 155 -5.89 6.25 -1.46
CA ARG A 155 -4.94 6.79 -2.45
C ARG A 155 -3.74 7.42 -1.75
N THR A 156 -2.55 7.12 -2.25
CA THR A 156 -1.35 7.90 -1.93
C THR A 156 -0.82 8.53 -3.20
N ALA A 157 -0.26 9.75 -3.10
CA ALA A 157 0.35 10.37 -4.27
C ALA A 157 1.44 9.43 -4.82
N LEU A 158 1.32 9.05 -6.09
CA LEU A 158 2.36 8.31 -6.81
C LEU A 158 3.69 9.05 -6.61
N ALA A 159 4.67 8.35 -6.05
CA ALA A 159 6.03 8.83 -5.85
C ALA A 159 6.98 7.83 -6.50
N ALA A 160 7.33 8.05 -7.77
CA ALA A 160 8.23 7.18 -8.54
C ALA A 160 9.66 7.13 -7.98
N GLY A 161 10.01 8.04 -7.07
CA GLY A 161 11.39 8.23 -6.60
C GLY A 161 11.75 7.69 -5.22
N ASN A 162 10.83 7.34 -4.32
CA ASN A 162 11.19 6.94 -2.93
C ASN A 162 10.05 6.27 -2.15
N GLY A 163 9.27 5.37 -2.78
CA GLY A 163 8.17 4.68 -2.09
C GLY A 163 7.09 5.64 -1.53
N VAL A 164 6.05 5.05 -0.95
CA VAL A 164 4.89 5.80 -0.44
C VAL A 164 5.28 6.56 0.82
N THR A 165 5.12 7.89 0.80
CA THR A 165 5.46 8.74 1.96
C THR A 165 4.30 8.92 2.95
N ARG A 166 3.02 8.78 2.55
CA ARG A 166 1.84 8.88 3.44
C ARG A 166 0.60 8.17 2.87
N TRP A 167 -0.10 7.38 3.67
CA TRP A 167 -1.44 6.83 3.40
C TRP A 167 -2.53 7.89 3.63
N ALA A 168 -3.45 8.11 2.68
CA ALA A 168 -4.58 9.03 2.83
C ALA A 168 -5.85 8.47 2.18
N GLU A 169 -7.01 8.63 2.82
CA GLU A 169 -8.30 8.23 2.23
C GLU A 169 -8.62 9.05 0.98
N SER A 170 -9.31 8.46 0.00
CA SER A 170 -9.49 9.07 -1.33
C SER A 170 -10.41 10.29 -1.35
N HIS A 171 -11.09 10.59 -0.24
CA HIS A 171 -11.99 11.71 -0.11
C HIS A 171 -11.45 12.75 0.89
N GLY A 172 -11.08 13.91 0.34
CA GLY A 172 -11.28 15.20 0.99
C GLY A 172 -10.38 15.53 2.18
N ARG A 173 -9.81 16.74 2.14
CA ARG A 173 -9.28 17.39 3.34
C ARG A 173 -10.40 17.47 4.39
N HIS A 174 -10.37 16.62 5.41
CA HIS A 174 -10.84 17.06 6.71
C HIS A 174 -9.67 17.78 7.36
N ALA A 175 -9.72 19.12 7.29
CA ALA A 175 -9.01 19.96 8.21
C ALA A 175 -9.33 19.48 9.64
N GLY A 176 -8.29 19.33 10.45
CA GLY A 176 -8.42 18.84 11.81
C GLY A 176 -9.38 19.69 12.64
N GLU A 177 -10.01 19.01 13.60
CA GLU A 177 -10.11 19.52 14.95
C GLU A 177 -8.74 19.44 15.64
#